data_AF-A0A2I0PQF7-F1
#
_entry.id   AF-A0A2I0PQF7-F1
#
_cell.length_a   1.000
_cell.length_b   1.000
_cell.length_c   1.000
_cell.angle_alpha   90.00
_cell.angle_beta   90.00
_cell.angle_gamma   90.00
#
_symmetry.space_group_name_H-M   'P 1'
#
loop_
_entity.id
_entity.type
_entity.pdbx_description
1 polymer ?
#
loop_
_entity_poly.entity_id
_entity_poly.type
_entity_poly.pdbx_seq_one_letter_code
_entity_poly.pdbx_strand_id
1 'polypeptide(L)'
;MMGVRESYEESVTAALRQITNHIPEDLVQIFAEKSGITKADIHPITPGPAGIVSAIDGSNAMIAEGGCISLAAIRAARTTFKGHERENRSVTPLTLVTIGPGHHNTDFDKLYEECFGIPPHKGLDNADTERAASILRDTLEYWVTLETAKILPAGALLLMDGALRFSNQNHEPVLADIVKTARERNLLLAAVAKRTSASWGSGHPLLPAISGLVAQLGITGPWWAKIDEHLLDHTEYHQGRHGELYVASLHPEYSRPLKMELPKGTGIDTAGKTFAALSACADDGRIPGYPYPLLDAHRTVVIDEALVQQIQQDIKAGLSKQGIGNRTYEDLFGDLHGDFERY
;
A
#
# COMPACT_ATOMS: atom_id res chain seq x y z
N MET A 1 37.86 29.30 4.98
CA MET A 1 37.37 28.44 6.07
C MET A 1 36.58 27.31 5.44
N MET A 2 37.20 26.13 5.28
CA MET A 2 36.50 24.92 4.85
C MET A 2 35.96 24.24 6.10
N GLY A 3 34.63 24.04 6.13
CA GLY A 3 33.92 23.40 7.23
C GLY A 3 34.43 21.99 7.49
N VAL A 4 34.43 21.63 8.76
CA VAL A 4 34.75 20.29 9.27
C VAL A 4 33.89 19.28 8.52
N ARG A 5 34.52 18.36 7.77
CA ARG A 5 33.85 17.17 7.26
C ARG A 5 33.58 16.28 8.48
N GLU A 6 32.32 16.15 8.88
CA GLU A 6 31.93 15.05 9.76
C GLU A 6 32.41 13.75 9.12
N SER A 7 33.09 12.92 9.91
CA SER A 7 33.46 11.58 9.47
C SER A 7 32.19 10.71 9.34
N TYR A 8 32.24 9.71 8.46
CA TYR A 8 31.15 8.74 8.32
C TYR A 8 30.77 8.10 9.67
N GLU A 9 31.75 7.82 10.53
CA GLU A 9 31.53 7.26 11.87
C GLU A 9 30.78 8.22 12.80
N GLU A 10 31.07 9.52 12.75
CA GLU A 10 30.33 10.54 13.49
C GLU A 10 28.89 10.65 13.00
N SER A 11 28.64 10.62 11.68
CA SER A 11 27.30 10.63 11.11
C SER A 11 26.51 9.37 11.50
N VAL A 12 27.13 8.18 11.49
CA VAL A 12 26.50 6.94 11.97
C VAL A 12 26.15 7.05 13.46
N THR A 13 27.06 7.57 14.27
CA THR A 13 26.82 7.76 15.71
C THR A 13 25.67 8.74 15.97
N ALA A 14 25.60 9.84 15.22
CA ALA A 14 24.51 10.80 15.29
C ALA A 14 23.17 10.16 14.89
N ALA A 15 23.14 9.37 13.81
CA ALA A 15 21.96 8.65 13.37
C ALA A 15 21.48 7.63 14.41
N LEU A 16 22.39 6.86 15.02
CA LEU A 16 22.07 5.91 16.10
C LEU A 16 21.44 6.63 17.31
N ARG A 17 22.00 7.78 17.71
CA ARG A 17 21.41 8.59 18.79
C ARG A 17 20.00 9.07 18.45
N GLN A 18 19.77 9.52 17.21
CA GLN A 18 18.42 9.91 16.76
C GLN A 18 17.45 8.74 16.80
N ILE A 19 17.85 7.55 16.34
CA ILE A 19 17.02 6.34 16.40
C ILE A 19 16.67 5.99 17.85
N THR A 20 17.65 5.99 18.76
CA THR A 20 17.42 5.68 20.18
C THR A 20 16.50 6.70 20.85
N ASN A 21 16.60 7.99 20.50
CA ASN A 21 15.69 9.01 21.03
C ASN A 21 14.21 8.77 20.64
N HIS A 22 13.97 8.12 19.50
CA HIS A 22 12.62 7.72 19.08
C HIS A 22 12.15 6.41 19.72
N ILE A 23 13.02 5.67 20.42
CA ILE A 23 12.71 4.39 21.08
C ILE A 23 13.28 4.43 22.51
N PRO A 24 12.67 5.22 23.43
CA PRO A 24 13.11 5.26 24.81
C PRO A 24 12.90 3.91 25.51
N GLU A 25 13.68 3.63 26.56
CA GLU A 25 13.62 2.34 27.29
C GLU A 25 12.23 2.08 27.90
N ASP A 26 11.52 3.15 28.29
CA ASP A 26 10.17 3.12 28.87
C ASP A 26 9.06 3.35 27.84
N LEU A 27 9.34 3.22 26.53
CA LEU A 27 8.40 3.41 25.42
C LEU A 27 7.04 2.75 25.68
N VAL A 28 7.05 1.50 26.14
CA VAL A 28 5.83 0.71 26.39
C VAL A 28 5.01 1.28 27.54
N GLN A 29 5.67 1.73 28.61
CA GLN A 29 4.99 2.33 29.76
C GLN A 29 4.36 3.67 29.36
N ILE A 30 5.13 4.54 28.68
CA ILE A 30 4.62 5.82 28.17
C ILE A 30 3.43 5.57 27.22
N PHE A 31 3.50 4.53 26.38
CA PHE A 31 2.41 4.19 25.47
C PHE A 31 1.16 3.75 26.22
N ALA A 32 1.29 2.89 27.23
CA ALA A 32 0.18 2.45 28.07
C ALA A 32 -0.53 3.65 28.73
N GLU A 33 0.25 4.56 29.31
CA GLU A 33 -0.26 5.76 29.99
C GLU A 33 -0.96 6.73 29.02
N LYS A 34 -0.39 6.98 27.85
CA LYS A 34 -0.97 7.92 26.86
C LYS A 34 -2.14 7.33 26.07
N SER A 35 -2.08 6.05 25.72
CA SER A 35 -3.10 5.41 24.89
C SER A 35 -4.36 5.03 25.68
N GLY A 36 -4.21 4.75 26.98
CA GLY A 36 -5.29 4.20 27.80
C GLY A 36 -5.70 2.78 27.41
N ILE A 37 -4.97 2.12 26.49
CA ILE A 37 -5.26 0.76 26.04
C ILE A 37 -5.03 -0.22 27.19
N THR A 38 -6.03 -1.05 27.47
CA THR A 38 -6.01 -2.07 28.49
C THR A 38 -6.15 -3.47 27.89
N LYS A 39 -6.08 -4.51 28.74
CA LYS A 39 -6.34 -5.89 28.33
C LYS A 39 -7.73 -6.09 27.70
N ALA A 40 -8.72 -5.25 28.03
CA ALA A 40 -10.07 -5.36 27.47
C ALA A 40 -10.15 -4.89 26.01
N ASP A 41 -9.21 -4.07 25.56
CA ASP A 41 -9.14 -3.50 24.22
C ASP A 41 -8.33 -4.38 23.25
N ILE A 42 -7.71 -5.44 23.78
CA ILE A 42 -6.98 -6.44 23.00
C ILE A 42 -7.87 -7.66 22.79
N HIS A 43 -8.27 -7.87 21.55
CA HIS A 43 -9.19 -8.93 21.18
C HIS A 43 -8.43 -10.14 20.64
N PRO A 44 -8.51 -11.31 21.29
CA PRO A 44 -7.91 -12.53 20.75
C PRO A 44 -8.63 -12.92 19.45
N ILE A 45 -7.87 -13.39 18.47
CA ILE A 45 -8.44 -13.91 17.23
C ILE A 45 -8.71 -15.40 17.44
N THR A 46 -9.98 -15.79 17.31
CA THR A 46 -10.32 -17.22 17.23
C THR A 46 -10.14 -17.67 15.78
N PRO A 47 -9.28 -18.65 15.49
CA PRO A 47 -9.10 -19.15 14.12
C PRO A 47 -10.43 -19.59 13.52
N GLY A 48 -10.73 -19.06 12.34
CA GLY A 48 -11.90 -19.44 11.54
C GLY A 48 -11.48 -20.01 10.18
N PRO A 49 -12.42 -20.57 9.40
CA PRO A 49 -12.12 -20.92 8.02
C PRO A 49 -11.86 -19.64 7.20
N ALA A 50 -10.84 -19.67 6.33
CA ALA A 50 -10.49 -18.51 5.49
C ALA A 50 -11.61 -18.06 4.54
N GLY A 51 -12.56 -18.96 4.23
CA GLY A 51 -13.66 -18.65 3.30
C GLY A 51 -13.13 -18.31 1.91
N ILE A 52 -13.82 -17.36 1.25
CA ILE A 52 -13.35 -16.77 -0.01
C ILE A 52 -12.63 -15.46 0.32
N VAL A 53 -11.38 -15.34 -0.11
CA VAL A 53 -10.54 -14.15 0.07
C VAL A 53 -10.09 -13.66 -1.29
N SER A 54 -10.31 -12.39 -1.60
CA SER A 54 -9.80 -11.76 -2.81
C SER A 54 -8.89 -10.60 -2.46
N ALA A 55 -7.67 -10.61 -2.96
CA ALA A 55 -6.68 -9.58 -2.72
C ALA A 55 -6.36 -8.81 -3.99
N ILE A 56 -6.25 -7.49 -3.85
CA ILE A 56 -5.91 -6.54 -4.89
C ILE A 56 -4.58 -5.88 -4.52
N ASP A 57 -3.69 -5.81 -5.51
CA ASP A 57 -2.45 -5.05 -5.44
C ASP A 57 -2.22 -4.43 -6.83
N GLY A 58 -1.41 -3.38 -6.90
CA GLY A 58 -0.99 -2.74 -8.13
C GLY A 58 0.50 -2.43 -8.12
N SER A 59 1.01 -2.15 -9.31
CA SER A 59 2.42 -1.83 -9.50
C SER A 59 2.56 -0.77 -10.55
N ASN A 60 3.53 0.10 -10.33
CA ASN A 60 4.06 1.02 -11.32
C ASN A 60 5.58 0.87 -11.39
N ALA A 61 6.14 1.22 -12.54
CA ALA A 61 7.57 1.38 -12.73
C ALA A 61 7.83 2.53 -13.70
N MET A 62 8.81 3.38 -13.40
CA MET A 62 9.32 4.34 -14.36
C MET A 62 10.06 3.58 -15.47
N ILE A 63 9.73 3.88 -16.71
CA ILE A 63 10.30 3.24 -17.90
C ILE A 63 11.35 4.12 -18.53
N ALA A 64 11.06 5.41 -18.63
CA ALA A 64 11.99 6.40 -19.15
C ALA A 64 11.65 7.75 -18.52
N GLU A 65 12.67 8.48 -18.09
CA GLU A 65 12.53 9.80 -17.50
C GLU A 65 13.34 10.78 -18.33
N GLY A 66 12.66 11.77 -18.89
CA GLY A 66 13.25 12.81 -19.70
C GLY A 66 12.85 14.18 -19.16
N GLY A 67 13.64 15.20 -19.51
CA GLY A 67 13.44 16.57 -18.98
C GLY A 67 12.08 17.19 -19.32
N CYS A 68 11.38 16.69 -20.34
CA CYS A 68 10.06 17.17 -20.73
C CYS A 68 8.95 16.11 -20.69
N ILE A 69 9.29 14.83 -20.62
CA ILE A 69 8.31 13.74 -20.69
C ILE A 69 8.86 12.53 -19.97
N SER A 70 8.01 11.88 -19.20
CA SER A 70 8.31 10.60 -18.56
C SER A 70 7.28 9.56 -18.94
N LEU A 71 7.71 8.31 -19.00
CA LEU A 71 6.88 7.15 -19.27
C LEU A 71 6.89 6.25 -18.05
N ALA A 72 5.71 5.83 -17.63
CA ALA A 72 5.55 4.83 -16.59
C ALA A 72 4.73 3.65 -17.13
N ALA A 73 5.03 2.46 -16.66
CA ALA A 73 4.18 1.28 -16.85
C ALA A 73 3.36 1.06 -15.59
N ILE A 74 2.08 0.77 -15.73
CA ILE A 74 1.16 0.50 -14.63
C ILE A 74 0.36 -0.77 -14.90
N ARG A 75 -0.02 -1.47 -13.82
CA ARG A 75 -1.02 -2.54 -13.84
C ARG A 75 -1.57 -2.83 -12.44
N ALA A 76 -2.72 -3.47 -12.38
CA ALA A 76 -3.28 -4.04 -11.16
C ALA A 76 -3.62 -5.52 -11.34
N ALA A 77 -3.71 -6.26 -10.24
CA ALA A 77 -4.17 -7.64 -10.25
C ALA A 77 -5.15 -7.92 -9.12
N ARG A 78 -5.96 -8.94 -9.37
CA ARG A 78 -6.79 -9.60 -8.36
C ARG A 78 -6.36 -11.06 -8.28
N THR A 79 -6.21 -11.55 -7.07
CA THR A 79 -6.09 -12.98 -6.79
C THR A 79 -7.22 -13.39 -5.86
N THR A 80 -7.89 -14.49 -6.14
CA THR A 80 -9.00 -14.99 -5.32
C THR A 80 -8.69 -16.41 -4.88
N PHE A 81 -8.81 -16.63 -3.59
CA PHE A 81 -8.59 -17.89 -2.91
C PHE A 81 -9.87 -18.38 -2.27
N LYS A 82 -10.03 -19.70 -2.25
CA LYS A 82 -11.07 -20.40 -1.50
C LYS A 82 -10.37 -21.41 -0.60
N GLY A 83 -10.30 -21.12 0.70
CA GLY A 83 -9.40 -21.83 1.60
C GLY A 83 -7.93 -21.60 1.19
N HIS A 84 -7.18 -22.67 0.96
CA HIS A 84 -5.77 -22.61 0.58
C HIS A 84 -5.54 -22.70 -0.94
N GLU A 85 -6.61 -22.83 -1.74
CA GLU A 85 -6.52 -22.98 -3.19
C GLU A 85 -6.81 -21.66 -3.89
N ARG A 86 -5.99 -21.33 -4.89
CA ARG A 86 -6.20 -20.18 -5.76
C ARG A 86 -7.25 -20.54 -6.81
N GLU A 87 -8.42 -19.95 -6.70
CA GLU A 87 -9.55 -20.18 -7.62
C GLU A 87 -9.44 -19.30 -8.87
N ASN A 88 -8.99 -18.05 -8.71
CA ASN A 88 -8.91 -17.10 -9.81
C ASN A 88 -7.68 -16.20 -9.67
N ARG A 89 -7.12 -15.81 -10.81
CA ARG A 89 -6.16 -14.72 -10.93
C ARG A 89 -6.47 -13.94 -12.20
N SER A 90 -6.59 -12.63 -12.08
CA SER A 90 -6.77 -11.71 -13.21
C SER A 90 -5.81 -10.54 -13.06
N VAL A 91 -5.28 -10.07 -14.18
CA VAL A 91 -4.36 -8.93 -14.25
C VAL A 91 -4.90 -7.99 -15.31
N THR A 92 -4.87 -6.68 -15.04
CA THR A 92 -5.14 -5.69 -16.08
C THR A 92 -4.07 -5.79 -17.17
N PRO A 93 -4.35 -5.33 -18.40
CA PRO A 93 -3.29 -5.08 -19.37
C PRO A 93 -2.18 -4.23 -18.73
N LEU A 94 -0.94 -4.47 -19.17
CA LEU A 94 0.16 -3.57 -18.87
C LEU A 94 -0.04 -2.30 -19.70
N THR A 95 -0.25 -1.17 -19.03
CA THR A 95 -0.53 0.11 -19.68
C THR A 95 0.67 1.02 -19.54
N LEU A 96 1.12 1.59 -20.67
CA LEU A 96 2.08 2.69 -20.66
C LEU A 96 1.32 4.02 -20.57
N VAL A 97 1.74 4.85 -19.62
CA VAL A 97 1.17 6.17 -19.39
C VAL A 97 2.24 7.23 -19.50
N THR A 98 1.84 8.38 -20.00
CA THR A 98 2.69 9.54 -20.23
C THR A 98 2.52 10.58 -19.13
N ILE A 99 3.61 11.16 -18.67
CA ILE A 99 3.65 12.21 -17.65
C ILE A 99 4.47 13.38 -18.22
N GLY A 100 3.84 14.56 -18.33
CA GLY A 100 4.40 15.74 -19.03
C GLY A 100 4.09 15.74 -20.54
N PRO A 101 4.50 16.77 -21.31
CA PRO A 101 5.18 18.01 -20.89
C PRO A 101 4.25 19.08 -20.31
N GLY A 102 2.94 18.92 -20.44
CA GLY A 102 1.97 19.86 -19.89
C GLY A 102 1.75 19.66 -18.39
N HIS A 103 1.18 20.66 -17.73
CA HIS A 103 0.72 20.52 -16.34
C HIS A 103 -0.37 19.45 -16.20
N HIS A 104 -1.28 19.37 -17.16
CA HIS A 104 -2.42 18.44 -17.13
C HIS A 104 -2.09 17.06 -17.72
N ASN A 105 -2.37 16.00 -16.98
CA ASN A 105 -2.17 14.62 -17.44
C ASN A 105 -3.39 14.09 -18.21
N THR A 106 -3.29 13.98 -19.53
CA THR A 106 -4.39 13.48 -20.37
C THR A 106 -4.60 11.97 -20.29
N ASP A 107 -3.56 11.21 -19.93
CA ASP A 107 -3.68 9.76 -19.78
C ASP A 107 -4.42 9.40 -18.50
N PHE A 108 -4.32 10.24 -17.46
CA PHE A 108 -5.17 10.14 -16.27
C PHE A 108 -6.65 10.32 -16.60
N ASP A 109 -7.01 11.35 -17.37
CA ASP A 109 -8.41 11.59 -17.74
C ASP A 109 -9.00 10.39 -18.50
N LYS A 110 -8.28 9.89 -19.51
CA LYS A 110 -8.70 8.72 -20.29
C LYS A 110 -8.82 7.49 -19.42
N LEU A 111 -7.79 7.20 -18.61
CA LEU A 111 -7.78 6.02 -17.74
C LEU A 111 -8.93 6.07 -16.73
N TYR A 112 -9.17 7.23 -16.14
CA TYR A 112 -10.24 7.44 -15.16
C TYR A 112 -11.62 7.26 -15.81
N GLU A 113 -11.83 7.82 -17.01
CA GLU A 113 -13.07 7.64 -17.78
C GLU A 113 -13.27 6.19 -18.23
N GLU A 114 -12.23 5.50 -18.68
CA GLU A 114 -12.27 4.08 -19.02
C GLU A 114 -12.63 3.20 -17.81
N CYS A 115 -12.08 3.52 -16.64
CA CYS A 115 -12.33 2.76 -15.41
C CYS A 115 -13.73 3.01 -14.84
N PHE A 116 -14.18 4.27 -14.80
CA PHE A 116 -15.37 4.67 -14.03
C PHE A 116 -16.53 5.17 -14.87
N GLY A 117 -16.36 5.29 -16.19
CA GLY A 117 -17.39 5.75 -17.13
C GLY A 117 -17.73 7.25 -17.02
N ILE A 118 -16.94 8.02 -16.26
CA ILE A 118 -17.09 9.45 -16.05
C ILE A 118 -15.71 10.12 -16.07
N PRO A 119 -15.60 11.38 -16.54
CA PRO A 119 -14.34 12.11 -16.46
C PRO A 119 -13.99 12.47 -15.01
N PRO A 120 -12.71 12.68 -14.68
CA PRO A 120 -12.31 13.15 -13.36
C PRO A 120 -12.83 14.57 -13.12
N HIS A 121 -13.15 14.88 -11.85
CA HIS A 121 -13.60 16.22 -11.45
C HIS A 121 -12.48 17.25 -11.49
N LYS A 122 -11.23 16.82 -11.32
CA LYS A 122 -10.03 17.65 -11.37
C LYS A 122 -8.93 16.93 -12.12
N GLY A 123 -8.25 17.64 -13.02
CA GLY A 123 -7.07 17.11 -13.70
C GLY A 123 -5.93 16.73 -12.74
N LEU A 124 -5.14 15.74 -13.13
CA LEU A 124 -3.91 15.36 -12.44
C LEU A 124 -2.75 16.23 -12.94
N ASP A 125 -1.95 16.75 -12.00
CA ASP A 125 -0.77 17.54 -12.30
C ASP A 125 0.49 16.66 -12.50
N ASN A 126 1.37 17.03 -13.43
CA ASN A 126 2.59 16.30 -13.79
C ASN A 126 3.87 16.77 -13.09
N ALA A 127 3.82 17.71 -12.13
CA ALA A 127 5.01 18.27 -11.48
C ALA A 127 5.83 17.24 -10.68
N ASP A 128 5.17 16.20 -10.19
CA ASP A 128 5.80 15.08 -9.47
C ASP A 128 5.47 13.79 -10.23
N THR A 129 6.46 13.27 -10.95
CA THR A 129 6.31 12.12 -11.85
C THR A 129 6.02 10.83 -11.10
N GLU A 130 6.72 10.58 -9.99
CA GLU A 130 6.51 9.41 -9.15
C GLU A 130 5.11 9.43 -8.53
N ARG A 131 4.66 10.60 -8.06
CA ARG A 131 3.31 10.77 -7.52
C ARG A 131 2.25 10.59 -8.61
N ALA A 132 2.42 11.17 -9.79
CA ALA A 132 1.49 11.02 -10.89
C ALA A 132 1.36 9.55 -11.32
N ALA A 133 2.49 8.84 -11.47
CA ALA A 133 2.52 7.41 -11.76
C ALA A 133 1.81 6.59 -10.66
N SER A 134 1.96 6.98 -9.39
CA SER A 134 1.28 6.32 -8.26
C SER A 134 -0.22 6.53 -8.29
N ILE A 135 -0.70 7.73 -8.63
CA ILE A 135 -2.14 8.03 -8.76
C ILE A 135 -2.76 7.26 -9.94
N LEU A 136 -2.03 7.13 -11.05
CA LEU A 136 -2.45 6.33 -12.20
C LEU A 136 -2.57 4.83 -11.83
N ARG A 137 -1.62 4.30 -11.04
CA ARG A 137 -1.71 2.94 -10.48
C ARG A 137 -2.90 2.79 -9.52
N ASP A 138 -3.07 3.71 -8.58
CA ASP A 138 -4.18 3.71 -7.61
C ASP A 138 -5.54 3.69 -8.35
N THR A 139 -5.64 4.37 -9.50
CA THR A 139 -6.84 4.35 -10.36
C THR A 139 -7.22 2.93 -10.79
N LEU A 140 -6.23 2.14 -11.26
CA LEU A 140 -6.45 0.74 -11.64
C LEU A 140 -6.77 -0.14 -10.42
N GLU A 141 -6.09 0.06 -9.31
CA GLU A 141 -6.34 -0.70 -8.07
C GLU A 141 -7.77 -0.50 -7.56
N TYR A 142 -8.25 0.76 -7.51
CA TYR A 142 -9.61 1.06 -7.09
C TYR A 142 -10.65 0.53 -8.05
N TRP A 143 -10.40 0.63 -9.37
CA TRP A 143 -11.28 0.03 -10.36
C TRP A 143 -11.42 -1.48 -10.18
N VAL A 144 -10.29 -2.21 -10.11
CA VAL A 144 -10.29 -3.66 -9.88
C VAL A 144 -10.96 -4.01 -8.56
N THR A 145 -10.73 -3.22 -7.50
CA THR A 145 -11.37 -3.42 -6.20
C THR A 145 -12.88 -3.26 -6.28
N LEU A 146 -13.39 -2.21 -6.93
CA LEU A 146 -14.82 -1.95 -7.09
C LEU A 146 -15.50 -3.06 -7.91
N GLU A 147 -14.91 -3.46 -9.04
CA GLU A 147 -15.44 -4.56 -9.85
C GLU A 147 -15.43 -5.89 -9.10
N THR A 148 -14.41 -6.13 -8.28
CA THR A 148 -14.35 -7.30 -7.41
C THR A 148 -15.43 -7.26 -6.33
N ALA A 149 -15.61 -6.10 -5.70
CA ALA A 149 -16.64 -5.88 -4.69
C ALA A 149 -18.05 -6.11 -5.25
N LYS A 150 -18.29 -5.93 -6.55
CA LYS A 150 -19.58 -6.20 -7.22
C LYS A 150 -19.87 -7.68 -7.47
N ILE A 151 -18.85 -8.54 -7.54
CA ILE A 151 -19.03 -9.95 -7.91
C ILE A 151 -18.81 -10.95 -6.77
N LEU A 152 -18.05 -10.59 -5.72
CA LEU A 152 -17.75 -11.52 -4.62
C LEU A 152 -19.02 -11.98 -3.88
N PRO A 153 -19.09 -13.22 -3.37
CA PRO A 153 -20.22 -13.65 -2.57
C PRO A 153 -20.22 -12.98 -1.18
N ALA A 154 -21.40 -12.87 -0.58
CA ALA A 154 -21.54 -12.35 0.79
C ALA A 154 -20.68 -13.14 1.78
N GLY A 155 -20.07 -12.43 2.74
CA GLY A 155 -19.13 -12.99 3.71
C GLY A 155 -17.70 -13.18 3.19
N ALA A 156 -17.43 -12.95 1.90
CA ALA A 156 -16.07 -12.97 1.38
C ALA A 156 -15.23 -11.80 1.93
N LEU A 157 -13.93 -12.03 2.06
CA LEU A 157 -12.95 -11.03 2.45
C LEU A 157 -12.34 -10.38 1.21
N LEU A 158 -12.50 -9.06 1.09
CA LEU A 158 -11.88 -8.21 0.09
C LEU A 158 -10.68 -7.48 0.74
N LEU A 159 -9.49 -7.73 0.20
CA LEU A 159 -8.24 -7.18 0.68
C LEU A 159 -7.65 -6.19 -0.32
N MET A 160 -7.18 -5.06 0.19
CA MET A 160 -6.40 -4.08 -0.56
C MET A 160 -5.01 -3.98 0.05
N ASP A 161 -3.96 -3.93 -0.77
CA ASP A 161 -2.63 -3.55 -0.29
C ASP A 161 -2.60 -2.04 0.00
N GLY A 162 -2.12 -1.66 1.18
CA GLY A 162 -2.04 -0.25 1.58
C GLY A 162 -3.08 0.16 2.62
N ALA A 163 -3.87 1.19 2.32
CA ALA A 163 -4.75 1.86 3.29
C ALA A 163 -6.05 2.33 2.63
N LEU A 164 -7.13 2.52 3.43
CA LEU A 164 -8.42 3.02 2.96
C LEU A 164 -8.41 4.55 2.92
N ARG A 165 -7.51 5.09 2.10
CA ARG A 165 -7.24 6.53 1.92
C ARG A 165 -6.86 6.80 0.48
N PHE A 166 -7.25 7.95 -0.05
CA PHE A 166 -6.84 8.38 -1.38
C PHE A 166 -5.69 9.39 -1.34
N SER A 167 -4.82 9.31 -2.35
CA SER A 167 -3.74 10.27 -2.62
C SER A 167 -4.20 11.43 -3.52
N ASN A 168 -5.36 11.27 -4.19
CA ASN A 168 -5.96 12.21 -5.13
C ASN A 168 -7.49 12.32 -4.88
N GLN A 169 -8.02 13.56 -4.89
CA GLN A 169 -9.43 13.83 -4.57
C GLN A 169 -10.43 13.16 -5.52
N ASN A 170 -10.05 12.85 -6.76
CA ASN A 170 -10.94 12.13 -7.68
C ASN A 170 -11.26 10.71 -7.19
N HIS A 171 -10.40 10.10 -6.37
CA HIS A 171 -10.64 8.75 -5.87
C HIS A 171 -11.50 8.70 -4.61
N GLU A 172 -11.84 9.84 -4.00
CA GLU A 172 -12.75 9.89 -2.85
C GLU A 172 -14.10 9.22 -3.13
N PRO A 173 -14.86 9.60 -4.17
CA PRO A 173 -16.15 8.99 -4.44
C PRO A 173 -16.03 7.51 -4.78
N VAL A 174 -14.94 7.11 -5.45
CA VAL A 174 -14.68 5.71 -5.81
C VAL A 174 -14.45 4.86 -4.55
N LEU A 175 -13.65 5.35 -3.62
CA LEU A 175 -13.39 4.66 -2.35
C LEU A 175 -14.66 4.61 -1.48
N ALA A 176 -15.47 5.67 -1.48
CA ALA A 176 -16.78 5.67 -0.84
C ALA A 176 -17.70 4.58 -1.44
N ASP A 177 -17.71 4.44 -2.77
CA ASP A 177 -18.49 3.42 -3.47
C ASP A 177 -17.99 2.00 -3.21
N ILE A 178 -16.68 1.79 -3.09
CA ILE A 178 -16.11 0.49 -2.67
C ILE A 178 -16.63 0.12 -1.28
N VAL A 179 -16.55 1.04 -0.32
CA VAL A 179 -17.02 0.81 1.05
C VAL A 179 -18.52 0.57 1.10
N LYS A 180 -19.30 1.36 0.36
CA LYS A 180 -20.76 1.21 0.24
C LYS A 180 -21.11 -0.15 -0.37
N THR A 181 -20.50 -0.52 -1.48
CA THR A 181 -20.72 -1.79 -2.18
C THR A 181 -20.38 -2.97 -1.28
N ALA A 182 -19.23 -2.93 -0.58
CA ALA A 182 -18.84 -3.95 0.37
C ALA A 182 -19.88 -4.11 1.49
N ARG A 183 -20.39 -3.00 2.04
CA ARG A 183 -21.43 -3.03 3.08
C ARG A 183 -22.74 -3.60 2.56
N GLU A 184 -23.25 -3.11 1.43
CA GLU A 184 -24.52 -3.54 0.84
C GLU A 184 -24.51 -5.03 0.46
N ARG A 185 -23.34 -5.55 0.07
CA ARG A 185 -23.16 -6.97 -0.30
C ARG A 185 -22.65 -7.84 0.85
N ASN A 186 -22.59 -7.29 2.08
CA ASN A 186 -22.14 -7.98 3.28
C ASN A 186 -20.75 -8.63 3.12
N LEU A 187 -19.81 -7.91 2.52
CA LEU A 187 -18.40 -8.29 2.40
C LEU A 187 -17.60 -7.82 3.62
N LEU A 188 -16.56 -8.57 3.96
CA LEU A 188 -15.52 -8.12 4.88
C LEU A 188 -14.49 -7.33 4.06
N LEU A 189 -14.21 -6.08 4.41
CA LEU A 189 -13.25 -5.23 3.70
C LEU A 189 -12.12 -4.85 4.65
N ALA A 190 -10.87 -5.06 4.22
CA ALA A 190 -9.69 -4.61 4.95
C ALA A 190 -8.60 -4.12 4.00
N ALA A 191 -7.95 -3.02 4.36
CA ALA A 191 -6.67 -2.63 3.78
C ALA A 191 -5.54 -3.04 4.72
N VAL A 192 -4.48 -3.63 4.18
CA VAL A 192 -3.34 -4.13 4.97
C VAL A 192 -2.07 -3.48 4.47
N ALA A 193 -1.33 -2.81 5.35
CA ALA A 193 -0.11 -2.12 4.97
C ALA A 193 1.12 -2.99 5.26
N LYS A 194 1.90 -3.34 4.21
CA LYS A 194 3.20 -4.04 4.33
C LYS A 194 4.21 -3.28 5.18
N ARG A 195 4.18 -1.95 5.09
CA ARG A 195 5.05 -1.02 5.83
C ARG A 195 4.20 0.10 6.41
N THR A 196 4.61 0.61 7.57
CA THR A 196 3.95 1.76 8.18
C THR A 196 4.98 2.70 8.79
N SER A 197 4.77 4.00 8.55
CA SER A 197 5.44 5.11 9.24
C SER A 197 4.55 5.69 10.34
N ALA A 198 3.66 4.87 10.90
CA ALA A 198 2.70 5.36 11.89
C ALA A 198 3.46 5.58 13.20
N SER A 199 3.45 6.83 13.65
CA SER A 199 4.09 7.25 14.88
C SER A 199 3.09 7.91 15.83
N TRP A 200 3.46 7.98 17.11
CA TRP A 200 2.71 8.62 18.18
C TRP A 200 3.68 9.36 19.10
N GLY A 201 3.16 10.29 19.89
CA GLY A 201 3.92 10.94 20.97
C GLY A 201 5.19 11.67 20.53
N SER A 202 5.21 12.28 19.35
CA SER A 202 6.33 13.00 18.71
C SER A 202 7.41 12.11 18.09
N GLY A 203 7.00 11.11 17.31
CA GLY A 203 7.86 10.31 16.43
C GLY A 203 8.15 8.91 16.95
N HIS A 204 7.50 8.45 18.02
CA HIS A 204 7.67 7.09 18.51
C HIS A 204 6.95 6.09 17.61
N PRO A 205 7.55 4.94 17.26
CA PRO A 205 6.93 4.00 16.34
C PRO A 205 5.74 3.28 17.01
N LEU A 206 4.59 3.27 16.34
CA LEU A 206 3.35 2.67 16.87
C LEU A 206 3.46 1.16 17.08
N LEU A 207 3.94 0.44 16.06
CA LEU A 207 3.94 -1.03 16.06
C LEU A 207 4.78 -1.64 17.20
N PRO A 208 6.03 -1.18 17.47
CA PRO A 208 6.79 -1.64 18.61
C PRO A 208 6.12 -1.31 19.95
N ALA A 209 5.52 -0.13 20.08
CA ALA A 209 4.88 0.31 21.33
C ALA A 209 3.68 -0.59 21.70
N ILE A 210 2.76 -0.83 20.77
CA ILE A 210 1.62 -1.72 21.04
C ILE A 210 2.03 -3.18 21.17
N SER A 211 2.99 -3.66 20.36
CA SER A 211 3.50 -5.03 20.50
C SER A 211 4.10 -5.27 21.89
N GLY A 212 4.89 -4.31 22.38
CA GLY A 212 5.45 -4.35 23.73
C GLY A 212 4.37 -4.29 24.82
N LEU A 213 3.33 -3.46 24.65
CA LEU A 213 2.21 -3.38 25.60
C LEU A 213 1.47 -4.71 25.70
N VAL A 214 1.12 -5.30 24.55
CA VAL A 214 0.41 -6.60 24.51
C VAL A 214 1.25 -7.70 25.16
N ALA A 215 2.57 -7.70 24.94
CA ALA A 215 3.49 -8.61 25.60
C ALA A 215 3.55 -8.39 27.12
N GLN A 216 3.61 -7.14 27.59
CA GLN A 216 3.58 -6.81 29.03
C GLN A 216 2.27 -7.23 29.70
N LEU A 217 1.15 -7.21 28.96
CA LEU A 217 -0.16 -7.71 29.41
C LEU A 217 -0.27 -9.25 29.41
N GLY A 218 0.77 -9.96 28.97
CA GLY A 218 0.83 -11.42 28.93
C GLY A 218 -0.11 -12.04 27.89
N ILE A 219 -0.40 -11.33 26.81
CA ILE A 219 -1.29 -11.80 25.74
C ILE A 219 -0.44 -12.33 24.59
N THR A 220 -0.68 -13.58 24.19
CA THR A 220 -0.05 -14.22 23.03
C THR A 220 -0.92 -14.05 21.79
N GLY A 221 -0.29 -14.15 20.61
CA GLY A 221 -1.00 -14.12 19.34
C GLY A 221 -1.94 -15.32 19.14
N PRO A 222 -2.87 -15.24 18.18
CA PRO A 222 -3.19 -14.07 17.37
C PRO A 222 -4.16 -13.09 18.08
N TRP A 223 -4.02 -11.79 17.83
CA TRP A 223 -4.81 -10.71 18.47
C TRP A 223 -4.97 -9.50 17.55
N TRP A 224 -5.94 -8.64 17.85
CA TRP A 224 -6.09 -7.33 17.22
C TRP A 224 -6.54 -6.27 18.24
N ALA A 225 -6.26 -5.01 17.94
CA ALA A 225 -6.67 -3.87 18.72
C ALA A 225 -7.04 -2.70 17.79
N LYS A 226 -8.10 -1.96 18.15
CA LYS A 226 -8.43 -0.69 17.50
C LYS A 226 -7.52 0.39 18.07
N ILE A 227 -6.98 1.25 17.21
CA ILE A 227 -6.14 2.38 17.62
C ILE A 227 -6.93 3.66 17.45
N ASP A 228 -6.98 4.46 18.52
CA ASP A 228 -7.53 5.81 18.44
C ASP A 228 -6.65 6.67 17.53
N GLU A 229 -7.26 7.33 16.55
CA GLU A 229 -6.55 8.20 15.61
C GLU A 229 -5.94 9.43 16.29
N HIS A 230 -6.51 9.89 17.41
CA HIS A 230 -6.00 11.01 18.19
C HIS A 230 -4.64 10.73 18.83
N LEU A 231 -4.23 9.46 18.88
CA LEU A 231 -2.93 9.05 19.41
C LEU A 231 -1.77 9.32 18.43
N LEU A 232 -2.06 9.45 17.13
CA LEU A 232 -1.03 9.48 16.08
C LEU A 232 -0.49 10.89 15.82
N ASP A 233 0.82 11.02 15.56
CA ASP A 233 1.46 12.33 15.31
C ASP A 233 1.07 12.95 13.98
N HIS A 234 1.03 12.10 12.95
CA HIS A 234 0.69 12.53 11.61
C HIS A 234 -0.83 12.59 11.51
N THR A 235 -1.36 13.78 11.76
CA THR A 235 -2.76 14.16 11.58
C THR A 235 -3.07 14.63 10.15
N GLU A 236 -2.15 14.46 9.19
CA GLU A 236 -2.36 14.72 7.75
C GLU A 236 -3.47 13.86 7.09
N TYR A 237 -4.40 13.32 7.88
CA TYR A 237 -5.41 12.32 7.54
C TYR A 237 -6.84 12.66 7.99
N HIS A 238 -7.13 13.91 8.37
CA HIS A 238 -8.48 14.29 8.80
C HIS A 238 -9.50 14.45 7.67
N GLN A 239 -9.07 14.56 6.40
CA GLN A 239 -9.95 14.57 5.23
C GLN A 239 -9.66 13.36 4.34
N GLY A 240 -10.72 12.64 3.92
CA GLY A 240 -10.60 11.57 2.93
C GLY A 240 -10.30 10.17 3.42
N ARG A 241 -10.38 9.93 4.73
CA ARG A 241 -10.21 8.59 5.31
C ARG A 241 -11.53 7.86 5.41
N HIS A 242 -11.62 6.71 4.75
CA HIS A 242 -12.78 5.82 4.84
C HIS A 242 -12.57 4.65 5.80
N GLY A 243 -11.35 4.51 6.36
CA GLY A 243 -10.99 3.48 7.33
C GLY A 243 -10.72 4.00 8.75
N GLU A 244 -10.96 3.13 9.72
CA GLU A 244 -10.47 3.21 11.10
C GLU A 244 -9.22 2.36 11.25
N LEU A 245 -8.30 2.79 12.12
CA LEU A 245 -7.01 2.13 12.31
C LEU A 245 -7.11 0.95 13.26
N TYR A 246 -6.50 -0.16 12.86
CA TYR A 246 -6.30 -1.33 13.69
C TYR A 246 -4.85 -1.82 13.59
N VAL A 247 -4.42 -2.49 14.64
CA VAL A 247 -3.16 -3.24 14.66
C VAL A 247 -3.46 -4.69 15.02
N ALA A 248 -2.88 -5.64 14.29
CA ALA A 248 -3.11 -7.06 14.54
C ALA A 248 -1.84 -7.88 14.41
N SER A 249 -1.69 -8.89 15.27
CA SER A 249 -0.80 -10.02 15.08
C SER A 249 -1.64 -11.21 14.63
N LEU A 250 -1.43 -11.66 13.40
CA LEU A 250 -2.27 -12.65 12.75
C LEU A 250 -1.81 -14.10 12.95
N HIS A 251 -0.63 -14.30 13.54
CA HIS A 251 -0.01 -15.62 13.71
C HIS A 251 0.19 -15.93 15.21
N PRO A 252 -0.03 -17.17 15.66
CA PRO A 252 0.11 -17.53 17.08
C PRO A 252 1.53 -17.35 17.62
N GLU A 253 2.53 -17.75 16.83
CA GLU A 253 3.94 -17.77 17.26
C GLU A 253 4.77 -16.60 16.75
N TYR A 254 4.27 -15.87 15.74
CA TYR A 254 5.03 -14.81 15.08
C TYR A 254 4.37 -13.47 15.36
N SER A 255 5.03 -12.70 16.22
CA SER A 255 4.43 -11.54 16.87
C SER A 255 4.55 -10.24 16.09
N ARG A 256 5.05 -10.23 14.84
CA ARG A 256 5.20 -8.98 14.08
C ARG A 256 3.81 -8.45 13.72
N PRO A 257 3.37 -7.35 14.34
CA PRO A 257 2.04 -6.84 14.09
C PRO A 257 2.01 -6.08 12.75
N LEU A 258 0.83 -6.02 12.16
CA LEU A 258 0.55 -5.31 10.93
C LEU A 258 -0.42 -4.17 11.20
N LYS A 259 -0.23 -3.06 10.47
CA LYS A 259 -1.20 -1.97 10.42
C LYS A 259 -2.30 -2.33 9.43
N MET A 260 -3.55 -2.20 9.85
CA MET A 260 -4.72 -2.47 9.03
C MET A 260 -5.74 -1.34 9.14
N GLU A 261 -6.55 -1.18 8.11
CA GLU A 261 -7.69 -0.26 8.13
C GLU A 261 -8.97 -1.00 7.73
N LEU A 262 -10.01 -0.87 8.55
CA LEU A 262 -11.36 -1.38 8.25
C LEU A 262 -12.29 -0.20 8.02
N PRO A 263 -13.38 -0.33 7.24
CA PRO A 263 -14.29 0.78 6.99
C PRO A 263 -14.80 1.46 8.27
N LYS A 264 -14.98 2.78 8.24
CA LYS A 264 -15.55 3.55 9.35
C LYS A 264 -16.92 3.00 9.76
N GLY A 265 -17.11 2.86 11.07
CA GLY A 265 -18.32 2.27 11.66
C GLY A 265 -18.38 0.74 11.59
N THR A 266 -17.27 0.06 11.32
CA THR A 266 -17.19 -1.41 11.45
C THR A 266 -17.39 -1.79 12.92
N GLY A 267 -18.49 -2.49 13.22
CA GLY A 267 -18.77 -2.99 14.56
C GLY A 267 -17.80 -4.10 14.98
N ILE A 268 -17.68 -4.31 16.30
CA ILE A 268 -16.76 -5.27 16.91
C ILE A 268 -16.90 -6.69 16.33
N ASP A 269 -18.14 -7.15 16.07
CA ASP A 269 -18.41 -8.48 15.52
C ASP A 269 -17.89 -8.63 14.09
N THR A 270 -18.08 -7.60 13.27
CA THR A 270 -17.59 -7.59 11.88
C THR A 270 -16.07 -7.50 11.86
N ALA A 271 -15.48 -6.66 12.71
CA ALA A 271 -14.02 -6.60 12.87
C ALA A 271 -13.46 -7.98 13.27
N GLY A 272 -14.06 -8.64 14.26
CA GLY A 272 -13.66 -9.99 14.69
C GLY A 272 -13.70 -11.01 13.56
N LYS A 273 -14.76 -11.00 12.72
CA LYS A 273 -14.86 -11.86 11.53
C LYS A 273 -13.77 -11.54 10.50
N THR A 274 -13.50 -10.26 10.25
CA THR A 274 -12.44 -9.82 9.33
C THR A 274 -11.06 -10.31 9.79
N PHE A 275 -10.73 -10.15 11.07
CA PHE A 275 -9.45 -10.61 11.62
C PHE A 275 -9.33 -12.14 11.67
N ALA A 276 -10.43 -12.85 11.92
CA ALA A 276 -10.45 -14.32 11.81
C ALA A 276 -10.13 -14.80 10.39
N ALA A 277 -10.73 -14.19 9.37
CA ALA A 277 -10.46 -14.50 7.97
C ALA A 277 -9.02 -14.13 7.54
N LEU A 278 -8.52 -12.99 8.01
CA LEU A 278 -7.12 -12.57 7.80
C LEU A 278 -6.12 -13.55 8.44
N SER A 279 -6.35 -13.95 9.69
CA SER A 279 -5.49 -14.90 10.40
C SER A 279 -5.47 -16.27 9.72
N ALA A 280 -6.61 -16.72 9.21
CA ALA A 280 -6.75 -18.00 8.50
C ALA A 280 -5.93 -18.09 7.20
N CYS A 281 -5.49 -16.96 6.64
CA CYS A 281 -4.65 -16.91 5.44
C CYS A 281 -3.23 -16.38 5.71
N ALA A 282 -2.83 -16.26 6.97
CA ALA A 282 -1.53 -15.71 7.38
C ALA A 282 -0.52 -16.77 7.91
N ASP A 283 -0.78 -18.05 7.65
CA ASP A 283 0.01 -19.20 8.12
C ASP A 283 1.02 -19.73 7.06
N ASP A 284 1.45 -18.88 6.12
CA ASP A 284 2.44 -19.28 5.12
C ASP A 284 3.85 -19.26 5.73
N GLY A 285 4.50 -20.43 5.80
CA GLY A 285 5.83 -20.58 6.41
C GLY A 285 6.94 -19.73 5.78
N ARG A 286 6.75 -19.14 4.59
CA ARG A 286 7.72 -18.22 3.97
C ARG A 286 7.64 -16.81 4.55
N ILE A 287 6.42 -16.37 4.89
CA ILE A 287 6.16 -15.05 5.51
C ILE A 287 5.07 -15.20 6.57
N PRO A 288 5.38 -15.80 7.74
CA PRO A 288 4.41 -15.99 8.81
C PRO A 288 3.79 -14.65 9.25
N GLY A 289 2.48 -14.65 9.50
CA GLY A 289 1.75 -13.48 9.97
C GLY A 289 1.37 -12.47 8.87
N TYR A 290 1.68 -12.73 7.60
CA TYR A 290 1.23 -11.90 6.48
C TYR A 290 0.19 -12.65 5.61
N PRO A 291 -0.96 -12.03 5.24
CA PRO A 291 -1.97 -12.68 4.42
C PRO A 291 -1.42 -13.11 3.05
N TYR A 292 -1.38 -14.42 2.80
CA TYR A 292 -0.84 -14.99 1.56
C TYR A 292 -1.51 -14.47 0.27
N PRO A 293 -2.85 -14.25 0.21
CA PRO A 293 -3.48 -13.67 -0.97
C PRO A 293 -2.89 -12.31 -1.39
N LEU A 294 -2.51 -11.46 -0.44
CA LEU A 294 -1.85 -10.18 -0.75
C LEU A 294 -0.42 -10.38 -1.26
N LEU A 295 0.31 -11.35 -0.72
CA LEU A 295 1.63 -11.70 -1.24
C LEU A 295 1.53 -12.20 -2.69
N ASP A 296 0.51 -13.00 -2.99
CA ASP A 296 0.28 -13.51 -4.33
C ASP A 296 -0.14 -12.42 -5.32
N ALA A 297 -1.03 -11.50 -4.89
CA ALA A 297 -1.39 -10.32 -5.68
C ALA A 297 -0.16 -9.48 -5.98
N HIS A 298 0.68 -9.19 -4.97
CA HIS A 298 1.93 -8.46 -5.11
C HIS A 298 2.85 -9.09 -6.16
N ARG A 299 3.15 -10.39 -6.00
CA ARG A 299 4.01 -11.14 -6.93
C ARG A 299 3.44 -11.19 -8.35
N THR A 300 2.13 -11.08 -8.50
CA THR A 300 1.46 -11.05 -9.81
C THR A 300 1.64 -9.71 -10.51
N VAL A 301 1.69 -8.60 -9.76
CA VAL A 301 1.79 -7.25 -10.33
C VAL A 301 3.21 -6.72 -10.50
N VAL A 302 4.22 -7.29 -9.84
CA VAL A 302 5.61 -6.79 -9.92
C VAL A 302 6.06 -6.51 -11.35
N ILE A 303 6.30 -5.25 -11.69
CA ILE A 303 6.98 -4.86 -12.93
C ILE A 303 8.48 -4.90 -12.63
N ASP A 304 9.12 -6.02 -12.94
CA ASP A 304 10.54 -6.25 -12.63
C ASP A 304 11.46 -5.59 -13.67
N GLU A 305 12.76 -5.57 -13.36
CA GLU A 305 13.78 -4.96 -14.21
C GLU A 305 13.82 -5.58 -15.61
N ALA A 306 13.61 -6.89 -15.72
CA ALA A 306 13.57 -7.58 -17.02
C ALA A 306 12.41 -7.08 -17.89
N LEU A 307 11.23 -6.90 -17.30
CA LEU A 307 10.08 -6.32 -17.99
C LEU A 307 10.30 -4.84 -18.34
N VAL A 308 10.89 -4.05 -17.45
CA VAL A 308 11.27 -2.66 -17.73
C VAL A 308 12.21 -2.58 -18.94
N GLN A 309 13.27 -3.38 -18.96
CA GLN A 309 14.24 -3.43 -20.06
C GLN A 309 13.58 -3.86 -21.38
N GLN A 310 12.67 -4.83 -21.34
CA GLN A 310 11.91 -5.24 -22.52
C GLN A 310 11.06 -4.09 -23.09
N ILE A 311 10.32 -3.39 -22.22
CA ILE A 311 9.51 -2.22 -22.63
C ILE A 311 10.39 -1.13 -23.23
N GLN A 312 11.53 -0.82 -22.61
CA GLN A 312 12.49 0.16 -23.14
C GLN A 312 13.00 -0.24 -24.53
N GLN A 313 13.29 -1.53 -24.76
CA GLN A 313 13.68 -2.03 -26.09
C GLN A 313 12.55 -1.87 -27.11
N ASP A 314 11.31 -2.17 -26.73
CA ASP A 314 10.15 -2.02 -27.60
C ASP A 314 9.89 -0.54 -27.97
N ILE A 315 10.06 0.38 -27.02
CA ILE A 315 10.00 1.83 -27.27
C ILE A 315 11.11 2.25 -28.23
N LYS A 316 12.36 1.84 -28.00
CA LYS A 316 13.49 2.14 -28.90
C LYS A 316 13.24 1.61 -30.32
N ALA A 317 12.73 0.39 -30.44
CA ALA A 317 12.38 -0.21 -31.73
C ALA A 317 11.22 0.56 -32.41
N GLY A 318 10.22 0.99 -31.65
CA GLY A 318 9.12 1.83 -32.13
C GLY A 318 9.60 3.19 -32.66
N LEU A 319 10.45 3.88 -31.90
CA LEU A 319 11.06 5.16 -32.31
C LEU A 319 11.92 5.01 -33.56
N SER A 320 12.72 3.94 -33.65
CA SER A 320 13.53 3.66 -34.83
C SER A 320 12.67 3.48 -36.09
N LYS A 321 11.51 2.82 -35.99
CA LYS A 321 10.54 2.70 -37.11
C LYS A 321 9.94 4.04 -37.53
N GLN A 322 9.88 5.01 -36.62
CA GLN A 322 9.43 6.38 -36.89
C GLN A 322 10.58 7.30 -37.36
N GLY A 323 11.78 6.77 -37.60
CA GLY A 323 12.93 7.54 -38.04
C GLY A 323 13.64 8.32 -36.93
N ILE A 324 13.27 8.10 -35.66
CA ILE A 324 13.96 8.67 -34.50
C ILE A 324 15.12 7.75 -34.13
N GLY A 325 16.35 8.26 -34.28
CA GLY A 325 17.57 7.49 -34.03
C GLY A 325 17.85 7.29 -32.53
N ASN A 326 18.66 6.29 -32.20
CA ASN A 326 19.04 5.96 -30.82
C ASN A 326 19.68 7.13 -30.06
N ARG A 327 20.46 7.98 -30.76
CA ARG A 327 21.06 9.17 -30.17
C ARG A 327 20.01 10.14 -29.63
N THR A 328 18.91 10.35 -30.36
CA THR A 328 17.82 11.23 -29.90
C THR A 328 17.08 10.63 -28.71
N TYR A 329 16.97 9.30 -28.63
CA TYR A 329 16.44 8.64 -27.44
C TYR A 329 17.33 8.87 -26.21
N GLU A 330 18.65 8.72 -26.38
CA GLU A 330 19.64 8.99 -25.33
C GLU A 330 19.66 10.48 -24.94
N ASP A 331 19.51 11.40 -25.91
CA ASP A 331 19.41 12.83 -25.62
C ASP A 331 18.13 13.18 -24.84
N LEU A 332 17.04 12.41 -25.01
CA LEU A 332 15.75 12.66 -24.36
C LEU A 332 15.61 11.98 -22.98
N PHE A 333 16.11 10.75 -22.86
CA PHE A 333 15.88 9.87 -21.70
C PHE A 333 17.16 9.28 -21.10
N GLY A 334 18.32 9.60 -21.66
CA GLY A 334 19.61 9.13 -21.15
C GLY A 334 19.93 9.83 -19.83
N ASP A 335 20.33 9.03 -18.86
CA ASP A 335 20.88 9.51 -17.59
C ASP A 335 22.40 9.39 -17.64
N LEU A 336 23.10 10.52 -17.58
CA LEU A 336 24.57 10.57 -17.50
C LEU A 336 25.09 9.79 -16.27
N HIS A 337 24.30 9.65 -15.21
CA HIS A 337 24.67 8.85 -14.04
C HIS A 337 24.76 7.34 -14.35
N GLY A 338 23.83 6.81 -15.15
CA GLY A 338 23.87 5.41 -15.58
C GLY A 338 25.04 5.09 -16.51
N ASP A 339 25.54 6.09 -17.25
CA ASP A 339 26.75 5.95 -18.06
C ASP A 339 28.03 5.91 -17.19
N PHE A 340 28.06 6.59 -16.04
CA PHE A 340 29.18 6.50 -15.10
C PHE A 340 29.26 5.16 -14.36
N GLU A 341 28.14 4.50 -14.07
CA GLU A 341 28.13 3.18 -13.42
C GLU A 341 28.66 2.04 -14.32
N ARG A 342 28.75 2.28 -15.63
CA ARG A 342 29.29 1.33 -16.62
C ARG A 342 30.81 1.41 -16.78
N TYR A 343 31.47 2.40 -16.17
CA TYR A 343 32.93 2.60 -16.18
C TYR A 343 33.53 2.37 -14.79
#